data_AF-A0A067F5Q4-F1
#
_entry.id   AF-A0A067F5Q4-F1
#
_cell.length_a   1.000
_cell.length_b   1.000
_cell.length_c   1.000
_cell.angle_alpha   90.00
_cell.angle_beta   90.00
_cell.angle_gamma   90.00
#
_symmetry.space_group_name_H-M   'P 1'
#
loop_
_entity.id
_entity.type
_entity.pdbx_description
1 polymer ?
#
loop_
_entity_poly.entity_id
_entity_poly.type
_entity_poly.pdbx_seq_one_letter_code
_entity_poly.pdbx_strand_id
1 'polypeptide(L)'
;MSVSEEDQEANEDMPDVHDAAVKIERAKGAYMAYSGLQEKPSKLEIWMWYLYEMCSHFIVTTVVPVVFPLIISEIVSKTDDHDDDQGWGQTPRGIACVLREIKLYDRLTHTSISKNNLNLSAMEWTSISWAIGLILASPLLGLISKQLDHGYNPQLIAGAATTIGSLFCLPVGFIKTPYIFPFYIAAIVASYIVASASHTRQLGLMVRGYTGPTLKLSQFPTRRGVSGWFSVYATAAGGLGSAIFSAFTYHMLRNKKDPYDSLWVVSIFSGLKWLVGMLHVVTQRPVAITNTTSSVPKSYFLSLFKYPYAIASLI
;
A
#
# COMPACT_ATOMS: atom_id res chain seq x y z
N MET A 1 25.99 -25.00 -61.50
CA MET A 1 27.27 -25.47 -60.92
C MET A 1 28.00 -24.24 -60.39
N SER A 2 28.26 -23.96 -59.12
CA SER A 2 27.89 -24.51 -57.80
C SER A 2 28.42 -23.50 -56.75
N VAL A 3 27.57 -23.18 -55.77
CA VAL A 3 27.70 -22.60 -54.41
C VAL A 3 29.08 -22.21 -53.81
N SER A 4 29.10 -21.05 -53.12
CA SER A 4 29.58 -20.76 -51.73
C SER A 4 29.26 -19.28 -51.46
N GLU A 5 28.41 -18.80 -50.54
CA GLU A 5 28.07 -19.09 -49.13
C GLU A 5 29.27 -19.04 -48.16
N GLU A 6 29.17 -18.11 -47.18
CA GLU A 6 30.10 -17.71 -46.10
C GLU A 6 31.25 -16.78 -46.57
N ASP A 7 31.30 -15.48 -46.25
CA ASP A 7 31.38 -14.87 -44.92
C ASP A 7 30.95 -13.38 -44.88
N GLN A 8 30.63 -12.91 -43.67
CA GLN A 8 30.42 -11.52 -43.19
C GLN A 8 28.99 -10.94 -43.17
N GLU A 9 28.14 -11.62 -42.40
CA GLU A 9 27.35 -10.95 -41.36
C GLU A 9 28.25 -10.12 -40.42
N ALA A 10 27.84 -8.86 -40.16
CA ALA A 10 28.02 -8.08 -38.92
C ALA A 10 28.08 -6.58 -39.24
N ASN A 11 26.97 -6.02 -39.72
CA ASN A 11 26.73 -4.58 -39.62
C ASN A 11 25.71 -4.36 -38.50
N GLU A 12 26.12 -4.69 -37.28
CA GLU A 12 25.42 -4.21 -36.08
C GLU A 12 25.82 -2.75 -35.87
N ASP A 13 24.81 -1.90 -35.95
CA ASP A 13 24.81 -0.46 -35.71
C ASP A 13 25.33 -0.17 -34.28
N MET A 14 26.66 -0.14 -34.14
CA MET A 14 27.33 0.12 -32.88
C MET A 14 27.27 1.64 -32.63
N PRO A 15 26.59 2.11 -31.57
CA PRO A 15 26.45 3.55 -31.33
C PRO A 15 27.84 4.17 -31.14
N ASP A 16 28.09 5.25 -31.88
CA ASP A 16 29.37 5.95 -31.91
C ASP A 16 29.86 6.25 -30.48
N VAL A 17 30.87 5.47 -30.07
CA VAL A 17 31.44 5.47 -28.71
C VAL A 17 31.99 6.84 -28.35
N HIS A 18 32.37 7.64 -29.35
CA HIS A 18 32.90 8.97 -29.16
C HIS A 18 31.80 9.99 -28.83
N ASP A 19 30.65 9.94 -29.52
CA ASP A 19 29.48 10.78 -29.20
C ASP A 19 28.89 10.40 -27.82
N ALA A 20 28.87 9.10 -27.50
CA ALA A 20 28.48 8.63 -26.17
C ALA A 20 29.44 9.13 -25.08
N ALA A 21 30.75 9.05 -25.29
CA ALA A 21 31.77 9.50 -24.34
C ALA A 21 31.71 11.03 -24.12
N VAL A 22 31.54 11.81 -25.18
CA VAL A 22 31.42 13.28 -25.10
C VAL A 22 30.11 13.69 -24.40
N LYS A 23 29.00 12.98 -24.65
CA LYS A 23 27.75 13.16 -23.89
C LYS A 23 27.92 12.81 -22.41
N ILE A 24 28.62 11.72 -22.09
CA ILE A 24 28.92 11.32 -20.71
C ILE A 24 29.79 12.37 -20.01
N GLU A 25 30.79 12.93 -20.69
CA GLU A 25 31.73 13.91 -20.11
C GLU A 25 31.11 15.31 -19.96
N ARG A 26 30.35 15.79 -20.95
CA ARG A 26 29.56 17.02 -20.83
C ARG A 26 28.54 16.91 -19.70
N ALA A 27 27.93 15.73 -19.57
CA ALA A 27 27.00 15.50 -18.50
C ALA A 27 27.73 15.40 -17.14
N LYS A 28 28.93 14.80 -17.07
CA LYS A 28 29.83 14.79 -15.87
C LYS A 28 30.14 16.19 -15.33
N GLY A 29 30.37 17.17 -16.21
CA GLY A 29 30.56 18.57 -15.83
C GLY A 29 29.30 19.19 -15.20
N ALA A 30 28.13 18.96 -15.80
CA ALA A 30 26.85 19.35 -15.20
C ALA A 30 26.60 18.59 -13.87
N TYR A 31 26.98 17.32 -13.77
CA TYR A 31 26.75 16.46 -12.61
C TYR A 31 27.55 16.84 -11.37
N MET A 32 28.73 17.45 -11.51
CA MET A 32 29.49 18.00 -10.37
C MET A 32 28.82 19.26 -9.79
N ALA A 33 28.04 20.00 -10.57
CA ALA A 33 27.29 21.16 -10.09
C ALA A 33 26.04 20.77 -9.27
N TYR A 34 25.53 19.54 -9.41
CA TYR A 34 24.34 19.04 -8.70
C TYR A 34 24.66 18.15 -7.50
N SER A 35 25.93 17.75 -7.29
CA SER A 35 26.35 16.97 -6.12
C SER A 35 26.38 17.84 -4.87
N GLY A 36 25.21 18.10 -4.29
CA GLY A 36 25.09 18.88 -3.05
C GLY A 36 23.70 19.43 -2.73
N LEU A 37 22.73 19.33 -3.63
CA LEU A 37 21.42 20.00 -3.48
C LEU A 37 20.38 19.27 -2.62
N GLN A 38 20.59 18.00 -2.24
CA GLN A 38 19.63 17.25 -1.41
C GLN A 38 20.32 16.74 -0.15
N GLU A 39 19.92 17.29 1.00
CA GLU A 39 20.50 16.94 2.30
C GLU A 39 20.23 15.48 2.66
N LYS A 40 21.10 14.88 3.48
CA LYS A 40 20.88 13.53 4.03
C LYS A 40 19.64 13.54 4.95
N PRO A 41 18.81 12.48 4.98
CA PRO A 41 17.74 12.36 5.96
C PRO A 41 18.24 12.38 7.40
N SER A 42 17.59 13.19 8.22
CA SER A 42 17.77 13.22 9.66
C SER A 42 17.24 11.94 10.30
N LYS A 43 17.72 11.63 11.51
CA LYS A 43 17.25 10.45 12.26
C LYS A 43 15.75 10.51 12.55
N LEU A 44 15.22 11.71 12.80
CA LEU A 44 13.80 11.94 13.07
C LEU A 44 12.93 11.63 11.85
N GLU A 45 13.34 12.07 10.66
CA GLU A 45 12.61 11.78 9.41
C GLU A 45 12.54 10.27 9.15
N ILE A 46 13.66 9.56 9.34
CA ILE A 46 13.73 8.11 9.19
C ILE A 46 12.80 7.41 10.19
N TRP A 47 12.85 7.83 11.46
CA TRP A 47 12.02 7.23 12.51
C TRP A 47 10.52 7.45 12.28
N MET A 48 10.12 8.68 11.92
CA MET A 48 8.72 9.00 11.59
C MET A 48 8.23 8.26 10.35
N TRP A 49 9.11 8.02 9.38
CA TRP A 49 8.79 7.24 8.20
C TRP A 49 8.54 5.76 8.53
N TYR A 50 9.33 5.15 9.41
CA TYR A 50 9.03 3.79 9.92
C TYR A 50 7.78 3.74 10.79
N LEU A 51 7.54 4.78 11.61
CA LEU A 51 6.33 4.89 12.42
C LEU A 51 5.08 4.90 11.54
N TYR A 52 5.10 5.61 10.42
CA TYR A 52 3.99 5.59 9.46
C TYR A 52 3.69 4.18 8.96
N GLU A 53 4.72 3.40 8.61
CA GLU A 53 4.53 2.02 8.13
C GLU A 53 3.90 1.14 9.22
N MET A 54 4.41 1.22 10.46
CA MET A 54 3.80 0.56 11.61
C MET A 54 2.33 0.95 11.82
N CYS A 55 1.99 2.22 11.54
CA CYS A 55 0.66 2.80 11.69
C CYS A 55 -0.26 2.59 10.49
N SER A 56 0.19 2.10 9.34
CA SER A 56 -0.65 2.06 8.13
C SER A 56 -0.69 0.68 7.49
N HIS A 57 0.40 -0.09 7.53
CA HIS A 57 0.51 -1.39 6.85
C HIS A 57 -0.60 -2.37 7.24
N PHE A 58 -0.99 -2.37 8.51
CA PHE A 58 -2.02 -3.26 9.04
C PHE A 58 -3.41 -3.01 8.43
N ILE A 59 -3.65 -1.85 7.79
CA ILE A 59 -4.91 -1.56 7.08
C ILE A 59 -5.13 -2.58 5.97
N VAL A 60 -4.13 -2.84 5.14
CA VAL A 60 -4.25 -3.75 4.00
C VAL A 60 -3.95 -5.21 4.35
N THR A 61 -3.23 -5.49 5.44
CA THR A 61 -2.92 -6.88 5.84
C THR A 61 -3.90 -7.46 6.87
N THR A 62 -4.56 -6.61 7.67
CA THR A 62 -5.41 -7.06 8.79
C THR A 62 -6.80 -6.45 8.70
N VAL A 63 -6.95 -5.13 8.57
CA VAL A 63 -8.27 -4.50 8.65
C VAL A 63 -9.15 -4.85 7.46
N VAL A 64 -8.66 -4.61 6.24
CA VAL A 64 -9.37 -4.92 4.99
C VAL A 64 -9.64 -6.42 4.82
N PRO A 65 -8.65 -7.32 4.89
CA PRO A 65 -8.89 -8.73 4.60
C PRO A 65 -9.46 -9.54 5.77
N VAL A 66 -9.39 -9.06 7.02
CA VAL A 66 -9.85 -9.83 8.21
C VAL A 66 -11.00 -9.13 8.92
N VAL A 67 -10.80 -7.89 9.36
CA VAL A 67 -11.78 -7.19 10.22
C VAL A 67 -13.08 -6.89 9.47
N PHE A 68 -13.00 -6.35 8.24
CA PHE A 68 -14.20 -5.99 7.47
C PHE A 68 -15.08 -7.19 7.07
N PRO A 69 -14.54 -8.30 6.53
CA PRO A 69 -15.33 -9.51 6.29
C PRO A 69 -16.02 -10.03 7.54
N LEU A 70 -15.34 -10.00 8.70
CA LEU A 70 -15.92 -10.40 9.97
C LEU A 70 -17.09 -9.49 10.39
N ILE A 71 -16.94 -8.17 10.25
CA ILE A 71 -18.02 -7.23 10.58
C ILE A 71 -19.23 -7.47 9.67
N ILE A 72 -19.00 -7.60 8.35
CA ILE A 72 -20.05 -7.84 7.38
C ILE A 72 -20.77 -9.16 7.68
N SER A 73 -20.03 -10.22 7.94
CA SER A 73 -20.57 -11.54 8.29
C SER A 73 -21.45 -11.49 9.53
N GLU A 74 -21.02 -10.80 10.60
CA GLU A 74 -21.82 -10.65 11.83
C GLU A 74 -23.11 -9.83 11.64
N ILE A 75 -23.10 -8.84 10.73
CA ILE A 75 -24.32 -8.08 10.39
C ILE A 75 -25.32 -8.97 9.65
N VAL A 76 -24.84 -9.74 8.67
CA VAL A 76 -25.70 -10.61 7.86
C VAL A 76 -26.25 -11.75 8.71
N SER A 77 -25.43 -12.38 9.57
CA SER A 77 -25.90 -13.45 10.44
C SER A 77 -26.90 -13.03 11.52
N LYS A 78 -26.96 -11.74 11.86
CA LYS A 78 -28.03 -11.21 12.74
C LYS A 78 -29.32 -10.90 11.99
N THR A 79 -29.27 -10.85 10.67
CA THR A 79 -30.42 -10.53 9.80
C THR A 79 -31.05 -11.81 9.25
N ASP A 80 -30.23 -12.82 8.95
CA ASP A 80 -30.65 -14.20 8.72
C ASP A 80 -30.90 -14.87 10.07
N ASP A 81 -32.13 -14.76 10.59
CA ASP A 81 -32.64 -15.49 11.75
C ASP A 81 -32.87 -16.99 11.41
N HIS A 82 -32.00 -17.58 10.59
CA HIS A 82 -31.99 -19.02 10.34
C HIS A 82 -31.05 -19.66 11.37
N ASP A 83 -31.65 -20.15 12.45
CA ASP A 83 -31.08 -21.22 13.29
C ASP A 83 -30.93 -22.48 12.43
N ASP A 84 -30.02 -22.44 11.45
CA ASP A 84 -29.52 -23.65 10.83
C ASP A 84 -28.53 -24.26 11.82
N ASP A 85 -29.12 -24.99 12.75
CA ASP A 85 -28.53 -26.05 13.55
C ASP A 85 -28.08 -27.18 12.58
N GLN A 86 -27.26 -26.83 11.58
CA GLN A 86 -26.43 -27.80 10.87
C GLN A 86 -25.67 -28.52 11.97
N GLY A 87 -25.83 -29.85 12.09
CA GLY A 87 -25.44 -30.70 13.23
C GLY A 87 -23.96 -30.74 13.64
N TRP A 88 -23.23 -29.64 13.51
CA TRP A 88 -21.89 -29.37 14.00
C TRP A 88 -21.76 -29.49 15.53
N GLY A 89 -22.87 -29.57 16.27
CA GLY A 89 -22.90 -29.76 17.72
C GLY A 89 -22.29 -31.08 18.24
N GLN A 90 -21.95 -32.03 17.37
CA GLN A 90 -21.38 -33.32 17.78
C GLN A 90 -20.10 -33.66 17.02
N THR A 91 -18.98 -33.10 17.45
CA THR A 91 -17.70 -33.80 17.27
C THR A 91 -17.53 -34.80 18.42
N PRO A 92 -17.25 -36.09 18.16
CA PRO A 92 -17.19 -37.13 19.20
C PRO A 92 -16.05 -36.95 20.23
N ARG A 93 -15.33 -35.83 20.19
CA ARG A 93 -14.16 -35.52 21.04
C ARG A 93 -14.31 -34.29 21.94
N GLY A 94 -15.46 -33.62 21.97
CA GLY A 94 -15.72 -32.55 22.95
C GLY A 94 -14.82 -31.30 22.83
N ILE A 95 -14.26 -31.02 21.66
CA ILE A 95 -13.35 -29.88 21.45
C ILE A 95 -14.17 -28.64 21.07
N ALA A 96 -14.74 -27.97 22.07
CA ALA A 96 -15.59 -26.78 21.88
C ALA A 96 -14.86 -25.61 21.18
N CYS A 97 -13.53 -25.52 21.27
CA CYS A 97 -12.74 -24.46 20.62
C CYS A 97 -12.76 -24.56 19.09
N VAL A 98 -12.78 -25.79 18.56
CA VAL A 98 -12.78 -26.05 17.11
C VAL A 98 -14.13 -25.74 16.49
N LEU A 99 -15.23 -26.01 17.20
CA LEU A 99 -16.58 -25.77 16.72
C LEU A 99 -16.87 -24.28 16.46
N ARG A 100 -16.42 -23.41 17.39
CA ARG A 100 -16.60 -21.96 17.25
C ARG A 100 -15.86 -21.39 16.02
N GLU A 101 -14.65 -21.87 15.78
CA GLU A 101 -13.83 -21.46 14.64
C GLU A 101 -14.41 -21.95 13.31
N ILE A 102 -14.93 -23.18 13.26
CA ILE A 102 -15.62 -23.73 12.09
C ILE A 102 -16.89 -22.93 11.78
N LYS A 103 -17.72 -22.62 12.79
CA LYS A 103 -18.92 -21.80 12.60
C LYS A 103 -18.58 -20.36 12.16
N LEU A 104 -17.44 -19.83 12.57
CA LEU A 104 -16.97 -18.53 12.09
C LEU A 104 -16.52 -18.60 10.62
N TYR A 105 -15.77 -19.63 10.26
CA TYR A 105 -15.32 -19.85 8.89
C TYR A 105 -16.50 -20.03 7.94
N ASP A 106 -17.46 -20.87 8.31
CA ASP A 106 -18.68 -21.11 7.54
C ASP A 106 -19.48 -19.81 7.31
N ARG A 107 -19.64 -18.98 8.35
CA ARG A 107 -20.30 -17.67 8.21
C ARG A 107 -19.55 -16.67 7.33
N LEU A 108 -18.24 -16.83 7.14
CA LEU A 108 -17.45 -15.98 6.25
C LEU A 108 -17.57 -16.39 4.78
N THR A 109 -17.74 -17.69 4.52
CA THR A 109 -17.70 -18.26 3.17
C THR A 109 -19.07 -18.59 2.59
N HIS A 110 -20.02 -19.03 3.41
CA HIS A 110 -21.32 -19.53 2.95
C HIS A 110 -22.47 -18.56 3.19
N THR A 111 -22.42 -17.76 4.27
CA THR A 111 -23.46 -16.74 4.49
C THR A 111 -23.35 -15.65 3.42
N SER A 112 -24.40 -15.52 2.60
CA SER A 112 -24.39 -14.70 1.40
C SER A 112 -25.29 -13.47 1.53
N ILE A 113 -24.81 -12.33 1.04
CA ILE A 113 -25.58 -11.11 0.87
C ILE A 113 -26.30 -11.21 -0.48
N SER A 114 -27.63 -11.30 -0.46
CA SER A 114 -28.40 -11.34 -1.69
C SER A 114 -28.69 -9.93 -2.21
N LYS A 115 -28.15 -9.58 -3.38
CA LYS A 115 -28.50 -8.35 -4.12
C LYS A 115 -28.63 -8.65 -5.60
N ASN A 116 -29.79 -8.36 -6.19
CA ASN A 116 -30.06 -8.59 -7.63
C ASN A 116 -29.75 -10.03 -8.09
N ASN A 117 -30.26 -11.06 -7.39
CA ASN A 117 -30.06 -12.49 -7.70
C ASN A 117 -28.60 -12.99 -7.64
N LEU A 118 -27.67 -12.19 -7.11
CA LEU A 118 -26.31 -12.61 -6.79
C LEU A 118 -26.20 -12.82 -5.29
N ASN A 119 -25.80 -14.03 -4.89
CA ASN A 119 -25.54 -14.42 -3.51
C ASN A 119 -24.03 -14.39 -3.31
N LEU A 120 -23.52 -13.31 -2.72
CA LEU A 120 -22.07 -13.09 -2.53
C LEU A 120 -21.71 -13.21 -1.05
N SER A 121 -20.65 -13.95 -0.73
CA SER A 121 -20.14 -14.08 0.63
C SER A 121 -19.53 -12.76 1.14
N ALA A 122 -19.40 -12.62 2.46
CA ALA A 122 -18.75 -11.45 3.07
C ALA A 122 -17.30 -11.25 2.56
N MET A 123 -16.60 -12.36 2.28
CA MET A 123 -15.24 -12.34 1.74
C MET A 123 -15.21 -11.87 0.29
N GLU A 124 -16.09 -12.39 -0.58
CA GLU A 124 -16.19 -11.95 -1.98
C GLU A 124 -16.60 -10.48 -2.08
N TRP A 125 -17.56 -10.06 -1.24
CA TRP A 125 -18.00 -8.67 -1.17
C TRP A 125 -16.84 -7.73 -0.83
N THR A 126 -16.00 -8.13 0.13
CA THR A 126 -14.79 -7.38 0.51
C THR A 126 -13.76 -7.36 -0.62
N SER A 127 -13.52 -8.50 -1.26
CA SER A 127 -12.57 -8.63 -2.38
C SER A 127 -12.95 -7.74 -3.56
N ILE A 128 -14.22 -7.75 -3.97
CA ILE A 128 -14.76 -6.87 -5.02
C ILE A 128 -14.58 -5.40 -4.62
N SER A 129 -14.87 -5.06 -3.37
CA SER A 129 -14.73 -3.70 -2.86
C SER A 129 -13.28 -3.21 -2.84
N TRP A 130 -12.35 -4.09 -2.48
CA TRP A 130 -10.93 -3.83 -2.56
C TRP A 130 -10.47 -3.60 -4.01
N ALA A 131 -10.91 -4.44 -4.94
CA ALA A 131 -10.62 -4.28 -6.37
C ALA A 131 -11.17 -2.96 -6.93
N ILE A 132 -12.39 -2.58 -6.55
CA ILE A 132 -12.97 -1.26 -6.90
C ILE A 132 -12.11 -0.14 -6.33
N GLY A 133 -11.67 -0.26 -5.07
CA GLY A 133 -10.75 0.70 -4.44
C GLY A 133 -9.47 0.90 -5.23
N LEU A 134 -8.85 -0.18 -5.74
CA LEU A 134 -7.68 -0.12 -6.61
C LEU A 134 -7.96 0.57 -7.93
N ILE A 135 -9.08 0.23 -8.58
CA ILE A 135 -9.50 0.84 -9.85
C ILE A 135 -9.72 2.34 -9.67
N LEU A 136 -10.33 2.77 -8.56
CA LEU A 136 -10.53 4.18 -8.23
C LEU A 136 -9.23 4.91 -7.87
N ALA A 137 -8.30 4.22 -7.21
CA ALA A 137 -7.00 4.78 -6.85
C ALA A 137 -6.13 5.05 -8.08
N SER A 138 -6.25 4.24 -9.14
CA SER A 138 -5.47 4.37 -10.39
C SER A 138 -5.56 5.76 -11.05
N PRO A 139 -6.74 6.29 -11.42
CA PRO A 139 -6.85 7.64 -11.99
C PRO A 139 -6.49 8.71 -10.95
N LEU A 140 -6.80 8.47 -9.68
CA LEU A 140 -6.49 9.40 -8.59
C LEU A 140 -4.98 9.59 -8.44
N LEU A 141 -4.19 8.51 -8.46
CA LEU A 141 -2.73 8.55 -8.51
C LEU A 141 -2.21 9.26 -9.75
N GLY A 142 -2.83 9.04 -10.91
CA GLY A 142 -2.49 9.75 -12.14
C GLY A 142 -2.58 11.27 -11.97
N LEU A 143 -3.68 11.76 -11.40
CA LEU A 143 -3.90 13.19 -11.14
C LEU A 143 -2.95 13.72 -10.05
N ILE A 144 -2.82 12.97 -8.98
CA ILE A 144 -2.07 13.36 -7.77
C ILE A 144 -0.56 13.31 -8.01
N SER A 145 -0.05 12.44 -8.89
CA SER A 145 1.38 12.34 -9.23
C SER A 145 1.99 13.67 -9.66
N LYS A 146 1.29 14.42 -10.53
CA LYS A 146 1.71 15.75 -10.98
C LYS A 146 1.82 16.74 -9.83
N GLN A 147 0.88 16.67 -8.89
CA GLN A 147 0.82 17.52 -7.70
C GLN A 147 1.87 17.11 -6.64
N LEU A 148 2.21 15.82 -6.54
CA LEU A 148 3.30 15.38 -5.66
C LEU A 148 4.66 15.79 -6.22
N ASP A 149 4.87 15.68 -7.53
CA ASP A 149 6.16 15.95 -8.14
C ASP A 149 6.45 17.45 -8.30
N HIS A 150 5.42 18.25 -8.61
CA HIS A 150 5.58 19.67 -8.95
C HIS A 150 4.71 20.62 -8.09
N GLY A 151 3.91 20.10 -7.17
CA GLY A 151 2.98 20.92 -6.38
C GLY A 151 3.63 21.56 -5.16
N TYR A 152 3.02 22.66 -4.72
CA TYR A 152 3.53 23.48 -3.61
C TYR A 152 3.39 22.85 -2.22
N ASN A 153 2.55 21.82 -2.05
CA ASN A 153 2.25 21.21 -0.73
C ASN A 153 1.94 19.70 -0.80
N PRO A 154 2.94 18.83 -1.08
CA PRO A 154 2.73 17.37 -1.12
C PRO A 154 2.26 16.79 0.24
N GLN A 155 2.61 17.48 1.33
CA GLN A 155 2.22 17.17 2.71
C GLN A 155 0.71 17.16 2.92
N LEU A 156 0.00 18.12 2.32
CA LEU A 156 -1.44 18.22 2.46
C LEU A 156 -2.16 17.04 1.82
N ILE A 157 -1.62 16.48 0.74
CA ILE A 157 -2.23 15.35 0.04
C ILE A 157 -2.07 14.07 0.85
N ALA A 158 -0.86 13.79 1.32
CA ALA A 158 -0.58 12.63 2.18
C ALA A 158 -1.39 12.71 3.48
N GLY A 159 -1.46 13.92 4.05
CA GLY A 159 -2.21 14.16 5.27
C GLY A 159 -3.72 14.05 5.09
N ALA A 160 -4.27 14.64 4.03
CA ALA A 160 -5.69 14.52 3.71
C ALA A 160 -6.07 13.06 3.45
N ALA A 161 -5.28 12.33 2.65
CA ALA A 161 -5.55 10.92 2.36
C ALA A 161 -5.56 10.05 3.62
N THR A 162 -4.54 10.18 4.47
CA THR A 162 -4.46 9.44 5.74
C THR A 162 -5.62 9.81 6.67
N THR A 163 -5.96 11.09 6.77
CA THR A 163 -7.08 11.56 7.61
C THR A 163 -8.41 11.01 7.09
N ILE A 164 -8.68 11.15 5.80
CA ILE A 164 -9.90 10.64 5.16
C ILE A 164 -10.01 9.13 5.42
N GLY A 165 -8.99 8.36 5.06
CA GLY A 165 -8.99 6.91 5.28
C GLY A 165 -9.24 6.53 6.75
N SER A 166 -8.57 7.21 7.69
CA SER A 166 -8.76 6.96 9.12
C SER A 166 -10.18 7.26 9.61
N LEU A 167 -10.81 8.30 9.07
CA LEU A 167 -12.20 8.66 9.38
C LEU A 167 -13.16 7.60 8.86
N PHE A 168 -12.92 7.02 7.68
CA PHE A 168 -13.74 5.94 7.14
C PHE A 168 -13.68 4.65 7.98
N CYS A 169 -12.68 4.48 8.86
CA CYS A 169 -12.62 3.38 9.82
C CYS A 169 -13.51 3.59 11.06
N LEU A 170 -13.97 4.81 11.35
CA LEU A 170 -14.77 5.16 12.54
C LEU A 170 -16.28 4.83 12.45
N PRO A 171 -17.01 5.13 11.34
CA PRO A 171 -18.46 4.98 11.29
C PRO A 171 -18.94 3.53 11.11
N VAL A 172 -18.01 2.58 10.98
CA VAL A 172 -18.29 1.17 10.68
C VAL A 172 -19.23 0.51 11.70
N GLY A 173 -19.19 0.93 12.97
CA GLY A 173 -20.05 0.40 14.03
C GLY A 173 -21.47 0.99 14.10
N PHE A 174 -21.74 2.11 13.43
CA PHE A 174 -23.07 2.74 13.44
C PHE A 174 -23.96 2.26 12.31
N ILE A 175 -23.37 1.60 11.30
CA ILE A 175 -24.06 1.20 10.08
C ILE A 175 -24.32 -0.30 10.15
N LYS A 176 -25.59 -0.65 10.30
CA LYS A 176 -26.07 -2.04 10.25
C LYS A 176 -26.42 -2.51 8.83
N THR A 177 -26.10 -1.69 7.82
CA THR A 177 -26.46 -1.95 6.43
C THR A 177 -25.25 -2.49 5.66
N PRO A 178 -25.21 -3.79 5.32
CA PRO A 178 -24.04 -4.41 4.69
C PRO A 178 -23.74 -3.85 3.28
N TYR A 179 -24.75 -3.30 2.60
CA TYR A 179 -24.62 -2.76 1.24
C TYR A 179 -23.77 -1.49 1.13
N ILE A 180 -23.53 -0.79 2.23
CA ILE A 180 -22.76 0.46 2.24
C ILE A 180 -21.27 0.18 2.48
N PHE A 181 -20.92 -0.97 3.08
CA PHE A 181 -19.55 -1.37 3.37
C PHE A 181 -18.59 -1.35 2.16
N PRO A 182 -19.00 -1.71 0.94
CA PRO A 182 -18.14 -1.59 -0.24
C PRO A 182 -17.60 -0.20 -0.47
N PHE A 183 -18.43 0.82 -0.22
CA PHE A 183 -18.02 2.21 -0.37
C PHE A 183 -16.96 2.58 0.68
N TYR A 184 -17.12 2.12 1.93
CA TYR A 184 -16.12 2.33 2.98
C TYR A 184 -14.79 1.66 2.65
N ILE A 185 -14.83 0.38 2.27
CA ILE A 185 -13.62 -0.39 1.93
C ILE A 185 -12.92 0.25 0.73
N ALA A 186 -13.65 0.61 -0.33
CA ALA A 186 -13.08 1.27 -1.50
C ALA A 186 -12.44 2.62 -1.16
N ALA A 187 -13.08 3.44 -0.33
CA ALA A 187 -12.54 4.72 0.13
C ALA A 187 -11.28 4.55 1.00
N ILE A 188 -11.27 3.57 1.91
CA ILE A 188 -10.11 3.23 2.75
C ILE A 188 -8.94 2.77 1.88
N VAL A 189 -9.19 1.86 0.94
CA VAL A 189 -8.17 1.34 0.02
C VAL A 189 -7.60 2.44 -0.86
N ALA A 190 -8.46 3.27 -1.47
CA ALA A 190 -8.00 4.39 -2.28
C ALA A 190 -7.17 5.41 -1.47
N SER A 191 -7.62 5.73 -0.26
CA SER A 191 -6.90 6.62 0.66
C SER A 191 -5.54 6.04 1.08
N TYR A 192 -5.50 4.75 1.41
CA TYR A 192 -4.27 4.03 1.73
C TYR A 192 -3.28 4.09 0.56
N ILE A 193 -3.73 3.83 -0.66
CA ILE A 193 -2.86 3.85 -1.85
C ILE A 193 -2.28 5.24 -2.10
N VAL A 194 -3.08 6.30 -1.98
CA VAL A 194 -2.59 7.69 -2.16
C VAL A 194 -1.58 8.07 -1.06
N ALA A 195 -1.87 7.71 0.18
CA ALA A 195 -0.98 7.98 1.31
C ALA A 195 0.33 7.17 1.22
N SER A 196 0.23 5.89 0.84
CA SER A 196 1.37 5.00 0.58
C SER A 196 2.21 5.50 -0.60
N ALA A 197 1.61 5.96 -1.70
CA ALA A 197 2.36 6.55 -2.82
C ALA A 197 3.16 7.80 -2.38
N SER A 198 2.59 8.60 -1.48
CA SER A 198 3.29 9.76 -0.89
C SER A 198 4.46 9.34 0.00
N HIS A 199 4.27 8.29 0.80
CA HIS A 199 5.29 7.71 1.67
C HIS A 199 6.42 7.04 0.88
N THR A 200 6.11 6.31 -0.19
CA THR A 200 7.07 5.72 -1.13
C THR A 200 7.84 6.79 -1.90
N ARG A 201 7.19 7.89 -2.28
CA ARG A 201 7.88 9.05 -2.86
C ARG A 201 8.89 9.65 -1.87
N GLN A 202 8.51 9.80 -0.59
CA GLN A 202 9.41 10.29 0.45
C GLN A 202 10.63 9.37 0.61
N LEU A 203 10.46 8.05 0.53
CA LEU A 203 11.59 7.11 0.48
C LEU A 203 12.54 7.42 -0.68
N GLY A 204 12.00 7.65 -1.88
CA GLY A 204 12.78 8.05 -3.05
C GLY A 204 13.63 9.31 -2.80
N LEU A 205 13.08 10.31 -2.11
CA LEU A 205 13.79 11.53 -1.72
C LEU A 205 14.86 11.26 -0.65
N MET A 206 14.58 10.40 0.34
CA MET A 206 15.55 10.01 1.36
C MET A 206 16.74 9.27 0.76
N VAL A 207 16.49 8.31 -0.14
CA VAL A 207 17.54 7.58 -0.86
C VAL A 207 18.38 8.53 -1.72
N ARG A 208 17.75 9.49 -2.41
CA ARG A 208 18.47 10.56 -3.14
C ARG A 208 19.34 11.41 -2.24
N GLY A 209 18.98 11.64 -0.97
CA GLY A 209 19.84 12.33 0.00
C GLY A 209 21.16 11.59 0.32
N TYR A 210 21.27 10.29 0.03
CA TYR A 210 22.50 9.52 0.21
C TYR A 210 23.38 9.45 -1.06
N THR A 211 22.78 9.52 -2.25
CA THR A 211 23.50 9.31 -3.51
C THR A 211 23.46 10.50 -4.48
N GLY A 212 22.68 11.53 -4.17
CA GLY A 212 22.36 12.63 -5.07
C GLY A 212 21.20 12.33 -6.03
N PRO A 213 20.72 13.35 -6.77
CA PRO A 213 19.61 13.22 -7.72
C PRO A 213 19.98 12.39 -8.96
N THR A 214 21.26 12.33 -9.32
CA THR A 214 21.81 11.59 -10.47
C THR A 214 22.86 10.58 -10.00
N LEU A 215 22.81 9.34 -10.48
CA LEU A 215 23.62 8.24 -9.94
C LEU A 215 24.96 8.06 -10.67
N LYS A 216 26.08 8.09 -9.93
CA LYS A 216 27.39 7.64 -10.46
C LYS A 216 27.53 6.12 -10.34
N LEU A 217 28.34 5.51 -11.22
CA LEU A 217 28.53 4.04 -11.22
C LEU A 217 29.01 3.51 -9.86
N SER A 218 29.89 4.26 -9.19
CA SER A 218 30.41 3.94 -7.85
C SER A 218 29.36 4.04 -6.73
N GLN A 219 28.23 4.72 -6.95
CA GLN A 219 27.19 4.94 -5.95
C GLN A 219 26.02 3.94 -6.06
N PHE A 220 25.99 3.09 -7.09
CA PHE A 220 24.96 2.04 -7.23
C PHE A 220 24.89 1.09 -6.02
N PRO A 221 26.01 0.56 -5.50
CA PRO A 221 25.97 -0.32 -4.33
C PRO A 221 25.38 0.39 -3.11
N THR A 222 25.76 1.64 -2.88
CA THR A 222 25.26 2.46 -1.76
C THR A 222 23.76 2.71 -1.89
N ARG A 223 23.26 3.07 -3.08
CA ARG A 223 21.83 3.27 -3.32
C ARG A 223 21.02 2.00 -3.05
N ARG A 224 21.50 0.87 -3.58
CA ARG A 224 20.85 -0.44 -3.36
C ARG A 224 20.86 -0.82 -1.88
N GLY A 225 21.99 -0.66 -1.19
CA GLY A 225 22.12 -0.96 0.24
C GLY A 225 21.17 -0.12 1.10
N VAL A 226 21.17 1.20 0.91
CA VAL A 226 20.30 2.12 1.68
C VAL A 226 18.82 1.85 1.40
N SER A 227 18.45 1.65 0.13
CA SER A 227 17.07 1.31 -0.23
C SER A 227 16.63 -0.03 0.37
N GLY A 228 17.50 -1.03 0.32
CA GLY A 228 17.22 -2.35 0.90
C GLY A 228 17.08 -2.29 2.42
N TRP A 229 17.91 -1.51 3.11
CA TRP A 229 17.78 -1.32 4.56
C TRP A 229 16.47 -0.65 4.92
N PHE A 230 16.13 0.48 4.27
CA PHE A 230 14.85 1.15 4.52
C PHE A 230 13.65 0.24 4.27
N SER A 231 13.67 -0.52 3.18
CA SER A 231 12.65 -1.52 2.86
C SER A 231 12.50 -2.57 3.98
N VAL A 232 13.59 -3.24 4.38
CA VAL A 232 13.56 -4.29 5.41
C VAL A 232 13.05 -3.76 6.76
N TYR A 233 13.55 -2.61 7.20
CA TYR A 233 13.11 -2.03 8.47
C TYR A 233 11.66 -1.53 8.42
N ALA A 234 11.21 -1.01 7.28
CA ALA A 234 9.81 -0.64 7.07
C ALA A 234 8.91 -1.87 7.15
N THR A 235 9.23 -2.94 6.41
CA THR A 235 8.49 -4.20 6.46
C THR A 235 8.44 -4.77 7.87
N ALA A 236 9.55 -4.72 8.63
CA ALA A 236 9.58 -5.16 10.02
C ALA A 236 8.66 -4.30 10.92
N ALA A 237 8.70 -2.97 10.76
CA ALA A 237 7.83 -2.06 11.52
C ALA A 237 6.35 -2.24 11.17
N GLY A 238 6.03 -2.35 9.88
CA GLY A 238 4.69 -2.65 9.37
C GLY A 238 4.18 -4.01 9.88
N GLY A 239 4.99 -5.05 9.78
CA GLY A 239 4.69 -6.39 10.27
C GLY A 239 4.45 -6.44 11.78
N LEU A 240 5.23 -5.70 12.57
CA LEU A 240 4.98 -5.52 14.00
C LEU A 240 3.63 -4.83 14.23
N GLY A 241 3.33 -3.79 13.47
CA GLY A 241 2.04 -3.10 13.49
C GLY A 241 0.86 -4.02 13.20
N SER A 242 0.99 -4.89 12.20
CA SER A 242 0.00 -5.89 11.81
C SER A 242 -0.15 -6.99 12.86
N ALA A 243 0.96 -7.51 13.41
CA ALA A 243 0.93 -8.53 14.46
C ALA A 243 0.19 -8.04 15.71
N ILE A 244 0.46 -6.81 16.16
CA ILE A 244 -0.25 -6.19 17.29
C ILE A 244 -1.75 -6.12 17.03
N PHE A 245 -2.16 -5.69 15.83
CA PHE A 245 -3.58 -5.54 15.50
C PHE A 245 -4.28 -6.87 15.26
N SER A 246 -3.61 -7.86 14.69
CA SER A 246 -4.13 -9.22 14.58
C SER A 246 -4.33 -9.85 15.96
N ALA A 247 -3.37 -9.70 16.87
CA ALA A 247 -3.49 -10.17 18.26
C ALA A 247 -4.62 -9.44 19.01
N PHE A 248 -4.74 -8.12 18.83
CA PHE A 248 -5.84 -7.33 19.39
C PHE A 248 -7.20 -7.79 18.87
N THR A 249 -7.33 -7.99 17.55
CA THR A 249 -8.56 -8.50 16.92
C THR A 249 -8.94 -9.86 17.50
N TYR A 250 -7.98 -10.79 17.56
CA TYR A 250 -8.18 -12.11 18.14
C TYR A 250 -8.63 -12.05 19.60
N HIS A 251 -7.95 -11.23 20.41
CA HIS A 251 -8.30 -11.06 21.82
C HIS A 251 -9.72 -10.52 22.02
N MET A 252 -10.10 -9.54 21.21
CA MET A 252 -11.42 -8.92 21.23
C MET A 252 -12.52 -9.91 20.82
N LEU A 253 -12.27 -10.76 19.83
CA LEU A 253 -13.20 -11.81 19.42
C LEU A 253 -13.32 -12.93 20.45
N ARG A 254 -12.22 -13.34 21.08
CA ARG A 254 -12.20 -14.49 22.00
C ARG A 254 -13.04 -14.26 23.25
N ASN A 255 -12.97 -13.05 23.83
CA ASN A 255 -13.43 -12.78 25.19
C ASN A 255 -14.84 -12.19 25.31
N LYS A 256 -15.50 -11.81 24.21
CA LYS A 256 -16.83 -11.19 24.27
C LYS A 256 -17.95 -12.10 23.77
N LYS A 257 -19.12 -11.98 24.40
CA LYS A 257 -20.38 -12.60 23.96
C LYS A 257 -20.89 -12.01 22.64
N ASP A 258 -20.63 -10.72 22.42
CA ASP A 258 -21.01 -10.01 21.19
C ASP A 258 -19.76 -9.73 20.31
N PRO A 259 -19.52 -10.56 19.27
CA PRO A 259 -18.39 -10.39 18.36
C PRO A 259 -18.50 -9.10 17.53
N TYR A 260 -19.72 -8.69 17.14
CA TYR A 260 -19.98 -7.42 16.46
C TYR A 260 -19.49 -6.23 17.28
N ASP A 261 -19.86 -6.19 18.57
CA ASP A 261 -19.44 -5.17 19.54
C ASP A 261 -17.96 -5.29 19.96
N SER A 262 -17.22 -6.20 19.35
CA SER A 262 -15.78 -6.32 19.53
C SER A 262 -15.05 -5.82 18.30
N LEU A 263 -15.55 -6.17 17.11
CA LEU A 263 -14.98 -5.80 15.83
C LEU A 263 -15.13 -4.29 15.52
N TRP A 264 -16.22 -3.65 15.92
CA TRP A 264 -16.35 -2.19 15.79
C TRP A 264 -15.29 -1.42 16.60
N VAL A 265 -14.98 -1.90 17.82
CA VAL A 265 -13.91 -1.34 18.66
C VAL A 265 -12.57 -1.48 17.94
N VAL A 266 -12.32 -2.65 17.36
CA VAL A 266 -11.11 -2.91 16.55
C VAL A 266 -11.02 -1.93 15.38
N SER A 267 -12.12 -1.66 14.68
CA SER A 267 -12.17 -0.69 13.57
C SER A 267 -11.88 0.74 14.03
N ILE A 268 -12.42 1.18 15.17
CA ILE A 268 -12.15 2.51 15.73
C ILE A 268 -10.68 2.67 16.11
N PHE A 269 -10.10 1.71 16.84
CA PHE A 269 -8.69 1.75 17.19
C PHE A 269 -7.78 1.65 15.96
N SER A 270 -8.25 0.98 14.90
CA SER A 270 -7.55 0.95 13.61
C SER A 270 -7.48 2.35 12.99
N GLY A 271 -8.61 3.06 12.94
CA GLY A 271 -8.64 4.45 12.48
C GLY A 271 -7.74 5.35 13.32
N LEU A 272 -7.82 5.26 14.66
CA LEU A 272 -6.99 6.07 15.56
C LEU A 272 -5.49 5.81 15.38
N LYS A 273 -5.07 4.54 15.30
CA LYS A 273 -3.66 4.20 15.06
C LYS A 273 -3.19 4.72 13.70
N TRP A 274 -4.02 4.61 12.66
CA TRP A 274 -3.67 5.13 11.35
C TRP A 274 -3.56 6.65 11.34
N LEU A 275 -4.43 7.33 12.10
CA LEU A 275 -4.36 8.78 12.29
C LEU A 275 -3.07 9.20 12.99
N VAL A 276 -2.51 8.42 13.94
CA VAL A 276 -1.17 8.69 14.50
C VAL A 276 -0.08 8.73 13.41
N GLY A 277 -0.25 7.96 12.34
CA GLY A 277 0.62 8.02 11.16
C GLY A 277 0.71 9.41 10.52
N MET A 278 -0.27 10.29 10.74
CA MET A 278 -0.23 11.69 10.29
C MET A 278 1.00 12.46 10.78
N LEU A 279 1.61 12.06 11.90
CA LEU A 279 2.85 12.69 12.39
C LEU A 279 3.98 12.66 11.34
N HIS A 280 3.98 11.67 10.45
CA HIS A 280 4.95 11.59 9.36
C HIS A 280 4.82 12.75 8.35
N VAL A 281 3.63 13.33 8.19
CA VAL A 281 3.37 14.45 7.26
C VAL A 281 4.24 15.66 7.59
N VAL A 282 4.51 15.92 8.87
CA VAL A 282 5.35 17.03 9.34
C VAL A 282 6.82 16.85 8.92
N THR A 283 7.26 15.61 8.73
CA THR A 283 8.64 15.26 8.33
C THR A 283 8.82 15.09 6.82
N GLN A 284 7.78 15.35 6.03
CA GLN A 284 7.88 15.23 4.58
C GLN A 284 8.73 16.35 3.98
N ARG A 285 9.59 15.99 3.04
CA ARG A 285 10.55 16.94 2.46
C ARG A 285 9.88 17.76 1.36
N PRO A 286 9.98 19.10 1.39
CA PRO A 286 9.57 19.92 0.26
C PRO A 286 10.47 19.60 -0.95
N VAL A 287 9.91 19.72 -2.15
CA VAL A 287 10.70 19.68 -3.38
C VAL A 287 11.47 20.99 -3.48
N ALA A 288 12.79 20.92 -3.67
CA ALA A 288 13.52 22.07 -4.15
C ALA A 288 12.99 22.37 -5.56
N ILE A 289 12.24 23.47 -5.71
CA ILE A 289 11.71 23.91 -7.00
C ILE A 289 12.91 24.26 -7.89
N THR A 290 13.37 23.30 -8.69
CA THR A 290 14.24 23.61 -9.81
C THR A 290 13.35 24.10 -10.93
N ASN A 291 13.60 25.32 -11.42
CA ASN A 291 13.00 25.89 -12.64
C ASN A 291 13.45 25.13 -13.89
N THR A 292 13.31 23.81 -13.90
CA THR A 292 13.60 22.95 -15.03
C THR A 292 12.29 22.63 -15.70
N THR A 293 12.01 23.38 -16.77
CA THR A 293 11.01 23.07 -17.78
C THR A 293 11.41 21.79 -18.53
N SER A 294 11.37 20.64 -17.85
CA SER A 294 11.45 19.34 -18.53
C SER A 294 10.02 18.91 -18.82
N SER A 295 9.66 18.77 -20.10
CA SER A 295 8.36 18.27 -20.52
C SER A 295 8.12 16.90 -19.88
N VAL A 296 7.10 16.83 -19.04
CA VAL A 296 6.72 15.62 -18.31
C VAL A 296 6.17 14.62 -19.34
N PRO A 297 6.75 13.41 -19.50
CA PRO A 297 6.26 12.42 -20.45
C PRO A 297 4.82 12.03 -20.09
N LYS A 298 3.94 11.99 -21.09
CA LYS A 298 2.50 11.68 -20.93
C LYS A 298 2.18 10.26 -20.44
N SER A 299 3.19 9.41 -20.24
CA SER A 299 3.04 7.96 -20.00
C SER A 299 3.74 7.46 -18.73
N TYR A 300 3.59 8.16 -17.60
CA TYR A 300 4.08 7.68 -16.29
C TYR A 300 3.56 6.28 -15.93
N PHE A 301 2.35 5.92 -16.39
CA PHE A 301 1.71 4.63 -16.12
C PHE A 301 2.47 3.43 -16.70
N LEU A 302 3.20 3.62 -17.81
CA LEU A 302 3.96 2.55 -18.49
C LEU A 302 5.44 2.50 -18.07
N SER A 303 5.92 3.51 -17.33
CA SER A 303 7.29 3.53 -16.80
C SER A 303 7.55 2.38 -15.82
N LEU A 304 6.51 1.92 -15.12
CA LEU A 304 6.56 0.78 -14.19
C LEU A 304 7.01 -0.52 -14.90
N PHE A 305 6.53 -0.76 -16.12
CA PHE A 305 6.91 -1.93 -16.94
C PHE A 305 8.30 -1.80 -17.57
N LYS A 306 8.86 -0.59 -17.61
CA LYS A 306 10.20 -0.31 -18.14
C LYS A 306 11.31 -0.65 -17.14
N TYR A 307 10.97 -0.75 -15.85
CA TYR A 307 11.90 -1.08 -14.76
C TYR A 307 11.32 -2.14 -13.81
N PRO A 308 11.18 -3.41 -14.25
CA PRO A 308 10.58 -4.48 -13.44
C PRO A 308 11.32 -4.71 -12.11
N TYR A 309 12.62 -4.43 -12.05
CA TYR A 309 13.43 -4.55 -10.84
C TYR A 309 13.10 -3.52 -9.74
N ALA A 310 12.37 -2.45 -10.07
CA ALA A 310 11.87 -1.48 -9.08
C ALA A 310 10.62 -1.97 -8.34
N ILE A 311 9.93 -2.98 -8.87
CA ILE A 311 8.76 -3.61 -8.25
C ILE A 311 9.19 -4.53 -7.08
N ALA A 312 10.44 -5.02 -7.10
CA ALA A 312 10.92 -6.05 -6.17
C ALA A 312 11.65 -5.53 -4.91
N SER A 313 11.97 -4.23 -4.80
CA SER A 313 12.54 -3.66 -3.57
C SER A 313 11.43 -3.03 -2.73
N LEU A 314 10.70 -3.89 -2.03
CA LEU A 314 9.35 -3.64 -1.50
C LEU A 314 9.27 -2.50 -0.47
N ILE A 315 8.37 -1.56 -0.74
CA ILE A 315 7.19 -1.33 0.11
C ILE A 315 5.99 -1.77 -0.72
#